data_AF-A0A9D4PHV3-F1
#
_entry.id   AF-A0A9D4PHV3-F1
#
_cell.length_a   1.000
_cell.length_b   1.000
_cell.length_c   1.000
_cell.angle_alpha   90.00
_cell.angle_beta   90.00
_cell.angle_gamma   90.00
#
_symmetry.space_group_name_H-M   'P 1'
#
loop_
_entity.id
_entity.type
_entity.pdbx_description
1 polymer ?
#
loop_
_entity_poly.entity_id
_entity_poly.type
_entity_poly.pdbx_seq_one_letter_code
_entity_poly.pdbx_strand_id
1 'polypeptide(L)'
;MATAPSFGDWLTWLAESTALTDVTVVAMIRPCLECAAMCDKVISALAQNSSIVQLRLVECTLETAHLDALCQNAREHPSLGQFVLTPFCRVLSAVCPPSCDWPSEGFREAALQLQNVVRQNASRMCAAGNFVLGEVTRDGASAIEQLHDNPLLPERVRDDAGLTDAEAQEKVKLAVSRVRYCDVHDFLWLTGVVRERRATCLDPEAQGLHILDLPLECWSCIREYVKIADVAWG
;
A
#
# COMPACT_ATOMS: atom_id res chain seq x y z
N MET A 1 -15.31 35.76 17.65
CA MET A 1 -14.35 35.52 16.56
C MET A 1 -13.66 34.21 16.87
N ALA A 2 -13.87 33.17 16.05
CA ALA A 2 -13.13 31.93 16.22
C ALA A 2 -11.69 32.16 15.74
N THR A 3 -10.72 31.97 16.62
CA THR A 3 -9.30 31.93 16.26
C THR A 3 -9.08 30.77 15.30
N ALA A 4 -8.36 30.99 14.20
CA ALA A 4 -7.99 29.92 13.29
C ALA A 4 -7.24 28.82 14.07
N PRO A 5 -7.52 27.54 13.82
CA PRO A 5 -6.83 26.44 14.49
C PRO A 5 -5.34 26.58 14.28
N SER A 6 -4.56 26.28 15.32
CA SER A 6 -3.11 26.28 15.17
C SER A 6 -2.72 25.16 14.20
N PHE A 7 -1.54 25.29 13.59
CA PHE A 7 -1.03 24.24 12.70
C PHE A 7 -0.87 22.89 13.43
N GLY A 8 -0.60 22.92 14.74
CA GLY A 8 -0.61 21.71 15.58
C GLY A 8 -1.99 21.05 15.64
N ASP A 9 -3.06 21.83 15.80
CA ASP A 9 -4.43 21.32 15.82
C ASP A 9 -4.83 20.70 14.47
N TRP A 10 -4.34 21.27 13.36
CA TRP A 10 -4.58 20.73 12.02
C TRP A 10 -3.88 19.38 11.80
N LEU A 11 -2.69 19.19 12.36
CA LEU A 11 -1.94 17.94 12.25
C LEU A 11 -2.50 16.83 13.14
N THR A 12 -2.95 17.17 14.36
CA THR A 12 -3.69 16.22 15.21
C THR A 12 -4.96 15.78 14.51
N TRP A 13 -5.69 16.73 13.93
CA TRP A 13 -6.86 16.42 13.10
C TRP A 13 -6.51 15.54 11.89
N LEU A 14 -5.39 15.79 11.22
CA LEU A 14 -4.94 14.97 10.09
C LEU A 14 -4.60 13.53 10.51
N ALA A 15 -3.97 13.35 11.67
CA ALA A 15 -3.68 12.02 12.20
C ALA A 15 -4.96 11.24 12.57
N GLU A 16 -5.97 11.92 13.11
CA GLU A 16 -7.22 11.31 13.57
C GLU A 16 -8.29 11.18 12.48
N SER A 17 -8.14 11.90 11.37
CA SER A 17 -9.14 11.94 10.31
C SER A 17 -9.14 10.64 9.49
N THR A 18 -10.29 9.98 9.47
CA THR A 18 -10.53 8.78 8.64
C THR A 18 -11.11 9.09 7.26
N ALA A 19 -11.48 10.35 7.02
CA ALA A 19 -12.14 10.79 5.78
C ALA A 19 -11.19 11.48 4.79
N LEU A 20 -9.95 11.74 5.19
CA LEU A 20 -8.96 12.39 4.32
C LEU A 20 -8.29 11.35 3.43
N THR A 21 -8.66 11.35 2.16
CA THR A 21 -8.02 10.55 1.10
C THR A 21 -6.91 11.33 0.40
N ASP A 22 -7.12 12.62 0.19
CA ASP A 22 -6.23 13.49 -0.60
C ASP A 22 -5.69 14.63 0.25
N VAL A 23 -4.42 14.53 0.63
CA VAL A 23 -3.73 15.51 1.45
C VAL A 23 -2.70 16.26 0.60
N THR A 24 -2.87 17.57 0.50
CA THR A 24 -1.84 18.46 -0.05
C THR A 24 -1.31 19.34 1.06
N VAL A 25 -0.04 19.11 1.43
CA VAL A 25 0.70 19.99 2.33
C VAL A 25 1.52 20.94 1.47
N VAL A 26 1.10 22.19 1.43
CA VAL A 26 1.88 23.27 0.84
C VAL A 26 2.58 24.00 1.98
N ALA A 27 3.88 23.83 2.09
CA ALA A 27 4.68 24.50 3.10
C ALA A 27 5.48 25.63 2.47
N MET A 28 4.83 26.75 2.14
CA MET A 28 5.52 27.93 1.58
C MET A 28 6.34 28.67 2.65
N ILE A 29 7.48 28.16 3.12
CA ILE A 29 8.27 28.89 4.12
C ILE A 29 9.78 28.75 3.89
N ARG A 30 10.49 29.89 4.08
CA ARG A 30 11.96 30.04 4.09
C ARG A 30 12.60 28.93 4.96
N PRO A 31 13.82 28.46 4.67
CA PRO A 31 14.51 27.48 5.52
C PRO A 31 14.63 28.03 6.94
N CYS A 32 13.75 27.55 7.82
CA CYS A 32 13.74 27.80 9.25
C CYS A 32 13.60 26.45 9.96
N LEU A 33 14.09 26.35 11.20
CA LEU A 33 14.00 25.14 12.04
C LEU A 33 12.57 24.60 12.19
N GLU A 34 11.56 25.45 12.02
CA GLU A 34 10.15 25.08 12.10
C GLU A 34 9.69 24.18 10.94
N CYS A 35 10.37 24.22 9.78
CA CYS A 35 10.04 23.37 8.63
C CYS A 35 10.44 21.90 8.82
N ALA A 36 11.59 21.62 9.47
CA ALA A 36 11.99 20.25 9.78
C ALA A 36 11.04 19.60 10.79
N ALA A 37 10.75 20.33 11.88
CA ALA A 37 9.77 19.90 12.88
C ALA A 37 8.35 19.72 12.28
N MET A 38 7.99 20.49 11.24
CA MET A 38 6.77 20.30 10.49
C MET A 38 6.80 19.00 9.68
N CYS A 39 7.90 18.69 9.00
CA CYS A 39 8.04 17.44 8.25
C CYS A 39 7.95 16.22 9.17
N ASP A 40 8.60 16.25 10.33
CA ASP A 40 8.50 15.19 11.35
C ASP A 40 7.05 14.97 11.82
N LYS A 41 6.28 16.05 11.95
CA LYS A 41 4.87 15.95 12.32
C LYS A 41 3.99 15.44 11.20
N VAL A 42 4.26 15.79 9.94
CA VAL A 42 3.57 15.21 8.78
C VAL A 42 3.89 13.72 8.67
N ILE A 43 5.14 13.33 8.87
CA ILE A 43 5.58 11.93 8.92
C ILE A 43 4.85 11.19 10.03
N SER A 44 4.76 11.77 11.22
CA SER A 44 4.05 11.18 12.36
C SER A 44 2.55 11.05 12.10
N ALA A 45 1.93 12.07 11.49
CA ALA A 45 0.52 12.03 11.14
C ALA A 45 0.25 10.99 10.04
N LEU A 46 1.15 10.84 9.07
CA LEU A 46 1.07 9.78 8.06
C LEU A 46 1.20 8.38 8.68
N ALA A 47 2.05 8.21 9.70
CA ALA A 47 2.18 6.92 10.39
C ALA A 47 0.90 6.54 11.16
N GLN A 48 0.15 7.52 11.65
CA GLN A 48 -1.08 7.32 12.43
C GLN A 48 -2.33 7.23 11.56
N ASN A 49 -2.31 7.89 10.41
CA ASN A 49 -3.41 7.90 9.48
C ASN A 49 -3.39 6.65 8.59
N SER A 50 -4.53 5.98 8.45
CA SER A 50 -4.68 4.81 7.57
C SER A 50 -5.52 5.07 6.31
N SER A 51 -6.08 6.26 6.17
CA SER A 51 -7.01 6.64 5.09
C SER A 51 -6.36 7.43 3.96
N ILE A 52 -5.16 8.01 4.14
CA ILE A 52 -4.51 8.81 3.11
C ILE A 52 -4.16 7.95 1.88
N VAL A 53 -4.75 8.30 0.75
CA VAL A 53 -4.48 7.70 -0.57
C VAL A 53 -3.40 8.46 -1.29
N GLN A 54 -3.45 9.78 -1.17
CA GLN A 54 -2.59 10.70 -1.87
C GLN A 54 -1.97 11.70 -0.89
N LEU A 55 -0.64 11.76 -0.90
CA LEU A 55 0.12 12.79 -0.21
C LEU A 55 0.90 13.63 -1.22
N ARG A 56 0.64 14.95 -1.22
CA ARG A 56 1.40 15.92 -2.00
C ARG A 56 2.18 16.83 -1.06
N LEU A 57 3.50 16.78 -1.13
CA LEU A 57 4.39 17.70 -0.44
C LEU A 57 4.89 18.71 -1.46
N VAL A 58 4.37 19.94 -1.37
CA VAL A 58 4.66 21.01 -2.32
C VAL A 58 5.44 22.09 -1.59
N GLU A 59 6.58 22.46 -2.18
CA GLU A 59 7.43 23.55 -1.68
C GLU A 59 8.03 23.28 -0.29
N CYS A 60 8.10 22.00 0.13
CA CYS A 60 8.68 21.59 1.41
C CYS A 60 10.21 21.53 1.36
N THR A 61 10.87 21.99 2.42
CA THR A 61 12.28 21.72 2.72
C THR A 61 12.41 20.38 3.44
N LEU A 62 12.82 19.34 2.70
CA LEU A 62 13.07 17.99 3.22
C LEU A 62 14.56 17.69 3.26
N GLU A 63 14.94 16.86 4.21
CA GLU A 63 16.28 16.26 4.31
C GLU A 63 16.18 14.78 3.95
N THR A 64 17.32 14.14 3.67
CA THR A 64 17.35 12.70 3.34
C THR A 64 16.68 11.85 4.43
N ALA A 65 16.93 12.15 5.71
CA ALA A 65 16.31 11.44 6.83
C ALA A 65 14.77 11.52 6.81
N HIS A 66 14.20 12.66 6.41
CA HIS A 66 12.76 12.82 6.28
C HIS A 66 12.21 11.95 5.14
N LEU A 67 12.93 11.83 4.03
CA LEU A 67 12.53 10.95 2.92
C LEU A 67 12.63 9.47 3.29
N ASP A 68 13.64 9.07 4.05
CA ASP A 68 13.78 7.70 4.54
C ASP A 68 12.64 7.33 5.50
N ALA A 69 12.28 8.24 6.41
CA ALA A 69 11.14 8.07 7.29
C ALA A 69 9.81 8.01 6.51
N LEU A 70 9.65 8.85 5.49
CA LEU A 70 8.50 8.76 4.57
C LEU A 70 8.48 7.43 3.81
N CYS A 71 9.63 6.89 3.39
CA CYS A 71 9.71 5.57 2.76
C CYS A 71 9.25 4.47 3.71
N GLN A 72 9.73 4.50 4.95
CA GLN A 72 9.34 3.51 5.95
C GLN A 72 7.84 3.56 6.22
N ASN A 73 7.30 4.75 6.48
CA ASN A 73 5.87 4.92 6.69
C ASN A 73 5.08 4.51 5.45
N ALA A 74 5.50 4.90 4.25
CA ALA A 74 4.81 4.52 3.02
C ALA A 74 4.79 3.00 2.79
N ARG A 75 5.84 2.25 3.19
CA ARG A 75 5.85 0.78 3.05
C ARG A 75 4.80 0.11 3.91
N GLU A 76 4.57 0.66 5.08
CA GLU A 76 3.63 0.14 6.08
C GLU A 76 2.24 0.79 5.92
N HIS A 77 2.14 1.88 5.16
CA HIS A 77 0.91 2.62 4.98
C HIS A 77 -0.06 1.81 4.11
N PRO A 78 -1.23 1.41 4.64
CA PRO A 78 -2.12 0.46 3.97
C PRO A 78 -2.66 1.02 2.65
N SER A 79 -2.86 2.33 2.59
CA SER A 79 -3.70 3.01 1.61
C SER A 79 -2.97 3.92 0.63
N LEU A 80 -1.69 4.21 0.85
CA LEU A 80 -0.99 5.27 0.14
C LEU A 80 -0.64 4.81 -1.28
N GLY A 81 -1.39 5.31 -2.27
CA GLY A 81 -1.23 4.97 -3.69
C GLY A 81 -0.57 6.06 -4.53
N GLN A 82 -0.53 7.31 -4.04
CA GLN A 82 0.13 8.39 -4.77
C GLN A 82 0.93 9.31 -3.85
N PHE A 83 2.14 9.65 -4.29
CA PHE A 83 3.02 10.57 -3.61
C PHE A 83 3.60 11.55 -4.62
N VAL A 84 3.36 12.84 -4.38
CA VAL A 84 3.88 13.91 -5.24
C VAL A 84 4.80 14.77 -4.39
N LEU A 85 6.07 14.80 -4.77
CA LEU A 85 7.04 15.70 -4.17
C LEU A 85 7.41 16.78 -5.19
N THR A 86 7.06 18.02 -4.86
CA THR A 86 7.53 19.20 -5.59
C THR A 86 8.51 19.93 -4.67
N PRO A 87 9.82 19.65 -4.79
CA PRO A 87 10.80 20.26 -3.89
C PRO A 87 10.87 21.78 -4.10
N PHE A 88 11.11 22.51 -3.01
CA PHE A 88 11.39 23.95 -3.10
C PHE A 88 12.76 24.18 -3.72
N CYS A 89 12.80 24.61 -4.99
CA CYS A 89 14.04 25.01 -5.64
C CYS A 89 14.32 26.48 -5.28
N ARG A 90 15.23 26.74 -4.34
CA ARG A 90 15.66 28.11 -4.03
C ARG A 90 16.44 28.68 -5.22
N VAL A 91 15.78 29.47 -6.06
CA VAL A 91 16.42 30.58 -6.77
C VAL A 91 15.71 31.85 -6.34
N LEU A 92 16.30 32.57 -5.39
CA LEU A 92 16.04 34.00 -5.29
C LEU A 92 16.53 34.61 -6.61
N SER A 93 15.61 35.24 -7.34
CA SER A 93 15.81 35.99 -8.59
C SER A 93 16.01 35.17 -9.87
N ALA A 94 14.96 35.17 -10.70
CA ALA A 94 14.94 35.09 -12.17
C ALA A 94 16.05 34.27 -12.87
N VAL A 95 15.61 33.26 -13.63
CA VAL A 95 16.39 32.34 -14.47
C VAL A 95 16.91 31.13 -13.70
N CYS A 96 16.10 30.07 -13.68
CA CYS A 96 16.60 28.72 -13.40
C CYS A 96 17.32 28.23 -14.67
N PRO A 97 18.63 27.92 -14.65
CA PRO A 97 19.27 27.20 -15.74
C PRO A 97 18.69 25.77 -15.81
N PRO A 98 18.78 25.06 -16.94
CA PRO A 98 18.37 23.66 -17.07
C PRO A 98 19.18 22.65 -16.21
N SER A 99 19.99 23.14 -15.26
CA SER A 99 20.90 22.39 -14.40
C SER A 99 20.67 22.72 -12.92
N CYS A 100 19.43 22.92 -12.48
CA CYS A 100 19.14 22.91 -11.04
C CYS A 100 19.49 21.52 -10.50
N ASP A 101 20.71 21.42 -9.95
CA ASP A 101 21.18 20.22 -9.28
C ASP A 101 20.19 19.88 -8.17
N TRP A 102 19.59 18.70 -8.31
CA TRP A 102 18.80 18.08 -7.25
C TRP A 102 19.62 18.12 -5.95
N PRO A 103 18.97 18.15 -4.76
CA PRO A 103 19.72 17.99 -3.51
C PRO A 103 20.56 16.70 -3.63
N SER A 104 21.74 16.68 -3.00
CA SER A 104 22.79 15.63 -3.02
C SER A 104 22.34 14.24 -3.51
N GLU A 105 23.19 13.48 -4.19
CA GLU A 105 22.88 12.13 -4.73
C GLU A 105 22.01 11.23 -3.81
N GLY A 106 22.27 11.21 -2.49
CA GLY A 106 21.45 10.48 -1.51
C GLY A 106 19.99 10.95 -1.37
N PHE A 107 19.69 12.24 -1.53
CA PHE A 107 18.32 12.75 -1.55
C PHE A 107 17.57 12.25 -2.80
N ARG A 108 18.23 12.28 -3.96
CA ARG A 108 17.64 11.76 -5.21
C ARG A 108 17.33 10.28 -5.08
N GLU A 109 18.24 9.51 -4.49
CA GLU A 109 18.03 8.08 -4.25
C GLU A 109 16.84 7.84 -3.31
N ALA A 110 16.77 8.51 -2.16
CA ALA A 110 15.66 8.37 -1.22
C ALA A 110 14.30 8.77 -1.84
N ALA A 111 14.26 9.83 -2.65
CA ALA A 111 13.04 10.24 -3.33
C ALA A 111 12.57 9.19 -4.37
N LEU A 112 13.49 8.59 -5.11
CA LEU A 112 13.18 7.51 -6.06
C LEU A 112 12.70 6.25 -5.32
N GLN A 113 13.29 5.93 -4.16
CA GLN A 113 12.82 4.83 -3.33
C GLN A 113 11.38 5.05 -2.86
N LEU A 114 11.05 6.24 -2.39
CA LEU A 114 9.70 6.60 -1.96
C LEU A 114 8.68 6.44 -3.10
N GLN A 115 9.01 6.96 -4.28
CA GLN A 115 8.17 6.83 -5.46
C GLN A 115 7.95 5.35 -5.84
N ASN A 116 8.98 4.51 -5.71
CA ASN A 116 8.87 3.08 -5.96
C ASN A 116 7.96 2.37 -4.96
N VAL A 117 8.07 2.67 -3.66
CA VAL A 117 7.21 2.10 -2.62
C VAL A 117 5.74 2.44 -2.89
N VAL A 118 5.46 3.69 -3.17
CA VAL A 118 4.08 4.17 -3.40
C VAL A 118 3.49 3.55 -4.67
N ARG A 119 4.30 3.42 -5.73
CA ARG A 119 3.91 2.69 -6.95
C ARG A 119 3.58 1.22 -6.65
N GLN A 120 4.36 0.56 -5.80
CA GLN A 120 4.08 -0.82 -5.40
C GLN A 120 2.77 -0.93 -4.64
N ASN A 121 2.50 -0.03 -3.68
CA ASN A 121 1.24 -0.01 -2.95
C ASN A 121 0.04 0.18 -3.87
N ALA A 122 0.12 1.14 -4.80
CA ALA A 122 -0.92 1.36 -5.80
C ALA A 122 -1.15 0.10 -6.64
N SER A 123 -0.08 -0.55 -7.11
CA SER A 123 -0.17 -1.79 -7.88
C SER A 123 -0.83 -2.92 -7.08
N ARG A 124 -0.52 -3.05 -5.79
CA ARG A 124 -1.15 -4.05 -4.90
C ARG A 124 -2.64 -3.76 -4.70
N MET A 125 -3.00 -2.50 -4.45
CA MET A 125 -4.41 -2.08 -4.35
C MET A 125 -5.19 -2.37 -5.64
N CYS A 126 -4.60 -2.10 -6.81
CA CYS A 126 -5.21 -2.46 -8.10
C CYS A 126 -5.40 -3.98 -8.23
N ALA A 127 -4.36 -4.77 -7.93
CA ALA A 127 -4.41 -6.23 -8.03
C ALA A 127 -5.46 -6.82 -7.08
N ALA A 128 -5.57 -6.30 -5.86
CA ALA A 128 -6.59 -6.68 -4.91
C ALA A 128 -8.01 -6.35 -5.42
N GLY A 129 -8.22 -5.13 -5.91
CA GLY A 129 -9.49 -4.71 -6.50
C GLY A 129 -9.91 -5.61 -7.66
N ASN A 130 -9.02 -5.87 -8.61
CA ASN A 130 -9.28 -6.76 -9.74
C ASN A 130 -9.65 -8.19 -9.30
N PHE A 131 -8.95 -8.71 -8.28
CA PHE A 131 -9.27 -10.02 -7.71
C PHE A 131 -10.68 -10.08 -7.13
N VAL A 132 -11.09 -9.03 -6.40
CA VAL A 132 -12.45 -8.90 -5.86
C VAL A 132 -13.50 -8.86 -6.97
N LEU A 133 -13.16 -8.21 -8.08
CA LEU A 133 -14.03 -8.13 -9.27
C LEU A 133 -14.04 -9.41 -10.10
N GLY A 134 -13.18 -10.38 -9.79
CA GLY A 134 -13.22 -11.74 -10.33
C GLY A 134 -11.98 -12.15 -11.12
N GLU A 135 -10.99 -11.27 -11.30
CA GLU A 135 -9.72 -11.61 -11.95
C GLU A 135 -8.82 -12.42 -11.01
N VAL A 136 -8.93 -13.74 -11.12
CA VAL A 136 -8.16 -14.65 -10.26
C VAL A 136 -6.73 -14.73 -10.75
N THR A 137 -5.86 -14.00 -10.07
CA THR A 137 -4.41 -14.04 -10.27
C THR A 137 -3.71 -14.32 -8.95
N ARG A 138 -2.48 -14.85 -9.02
CA ARG A 138 -1.62 -15.02 -7.86
C ARG A 138 -1.36 -13.68 -7.16
N ASP A 139 -0.99 -12.67 -7.93
CA ASP A 139 -0.70 -11.33 -7.42
C ASP A 139 -1.93 -10.73 -6.73
N GLY A 140 -3.12 -10.91 -7.31
CA GLY A 140 -4.38 -10.48 -6.72
C GLY A 140 -4.72 -11.22 -5.42
N ALA A 141 -4.50 -12.53 -5.36
CA ALA A 141 -4.73 -13.31 -4.13
C ALA A 141 -3.78 -12.91 -3.00
N SER A 142 -2.49 -12.72 -3.31
CA SER A 142 -1.51 -12.22 -2.34
C SER A 142 -1.84 -10.80 -1.88
N ALA A 143 -2.26 -9.92 -2.80
CA ALA A 143 -2.67 -8.56 -2.48
C ALA A 143 -3.91 -8.54 -1.58
N ILE A 144 -4.90 -9.41 -1.82
CA ILE A 144 -6.08 -9.53 -0.94
C ILE A 144 -5.72 -10.03 0.45
N GLU A 145 -4.84 -11.03 0.55
CA GLU A 145 -4.36 -11.52 1.85
C GLU A 145 -3.74 -10.39 2.69
N GLN A 146 -3.02 -9.46 2.06
CA GLN A 146 -2.38 -8.32 2.71
C GLN A 146 -3.35 -7.14 2.97
N LEU A 147 -4.29 -6.89 2.08
CA LEU A 147 -5.09 -5.65 2.04
C LEU A 147 -6.56 -5.83 2.46
N HIS A 148 -6.98 -7.04 2.86
CA HIS A 148 -8.39 -7.29 3.18
C HIS A 148 -8.95 -6.45 4.33
N ASP A 149 -8.10 -6.05 5.28
CA ASP A 149 -8.48 -5.17 6.39
C ASP A 149 -8.36 -3.67 6.02
N ASN A 150 -7.94 -3.36 4.79
CA ASN A 150 -7.84 -1.98 4.33
C ASN A 150 -9.25 -1.40 4.06
N PRO A 151 -9.65 -0.31 4.76
CA PRO A 151 -10.97 0.30 4.62
C PRO A 151 -11.26 0.89 3.23
N LEU A 152 -10.23 1.19 2.44
CA LEU A 152 -10.35 1.78 1.11
C LEU A 152 -10.50 0.74 0.00
N LEU A 153 -10.23 -0.53 0.28
CA LEU A 153 -10.41 -1.59 -0.71
C LEU A 153 -11.90 -1.69 -1.14
N PRO A 154 -12.89 -1.70 -0.24
CA PRO A 154 -14.30 -1.61 -0.61
C PRO A 154 -14.66 -0.34 -1.40
N GLU A 155 -14.13 0.83 -1.02
CA GLU A 155 -14.41 2.09 -1.73
C GLU A 155 -13.92 2.02 -3.17
N ARG A 156 -12.71 1.51 -3.38
CA ARG A 156 -12.16 1.32 -4.71
C ARG A 156 -13.00 0.34 -5.53
N VAL A 157 -13.36 -0.81 -4.95
CA VAL A 157 -14.18 -1.83 -5.63
C VAL A 157 -15.54 -1.27 -6.01
N ARG A 158 -16.12 -0.43 -5.14
CA ARG A 158 -17.38 0.27 -5.40
C ARG A 158 -17.24 1.19 -6.61
N ASP A 159 -16.21 2.01 -6.64
CA ASP A 159 -16.00 3.01 -7.69
C ASP A 159 -15.67 2.36 -9.04
N ASP A 160 -14.82 1.33 -9.03
CA ASP A 160 -14.38 0.59 -10.23
C ASP A 160 -15.53 -0.20 -10.88
N ALA A 161 -16.51 -0.69 -10.09
CA ALA A 161 -17.62 -1.52 -10.59
C ALA A 161 -19.01 -0.88 -10.49
N GLY A 162 -19.12 0.37 -10.04
CA GLY A 162 -20.39 1.09 -9.90
C GLY A 162 -21.37 0.43 -8.91
N LEU A 163 -20.86 -0.10 -7.80
CA LEU A 163 -21.64 -0.84 -6.80
C LEU A 163 -22.15 0.08 -5.68
N THR A 164 -22.99 -0.45 -4.81
CA THR A 164 -23.25 0.16 -3.50
C THR A 164 -22.16 -0.21 -2.48
N ASP A 165 -22.03 0.58 -1.40
CA ASP A 165 -21.08 0.29 -0.31
C ASP A 165 -21.26 -1.13 0.26
N ALA A 166 -22.51 -1.55 0.46
CA ALA A 166 -22.83 -2.87 1.00
C ALA A 166 -22.42 -4.00 0.04
N GLU A 167 -22.65 -3.84 -1.27
CA GLU A 167 -22.24 -4.82 -2.28
C GLU A 167 -20.73 -4.91 -2.42
N ALA A 168 -20.02 -3.78 -2.35
CA ALA A 168 -18.57 -3.76 -2.40
C ALA A 168 -17.95 -4.46 -1.18
N GLN A 169 -18.44 -4.16 0.02
CA GLN A 169 -18.01 -4.85 1.24
C GLN A 169 -18.27 -6.36 1.17
N GLU A 170 -19.44 -6.76 0.67
CA GLU A 170 -19.76 -8.18 0.54
C GLU A 170 -18.85 -8.87 -0.47
N LYS A 171 -18.56 -8.24 -1.61
CA LYS A 171 -17.58 -8.76 -2.57
C LYS A 171 -16.19 -8.92 -1.98
N VAL A 172 -15.72 -7.96 -1.18
CA VAL A 172 -14.42 -8.08 -0.49
C VAL A 172 -14.45 -9.29 0.45
N LYS A 173 -15.50 -9.46 1.27
CA LYS A 173 -15.65 -10.63 2.16
C LYS A 173 -15.66 -11.95 1.40
N LEU A 174 -16.36 -12.01 0.26
CA LEU A 174 -16.40 -13.20 -0.59
C LEU A 174 -15.02 -13.49 -1.19
N ALA A 175 -14.28 -12.47 -1.63
CA ALA A 175 -12.93 -12.62 -2.15
C ALA A 175 -11.95 -13.11 -1.08
N VAL A 176 -12.04 -12.59 0.14
CA VAL A 176 -11.25 -13.06 1.30
C VAL A 176 -11.58 -14.51 1.62
N SER A 177 -12.87 -14.85 1.67
CA SER A 177 -13.34 -16.21 1.91
C SER A 177 -12.82 -17.16 0.83
N ARG A 178 -12.80 -16.71 -0.43
CA ARG A 178 -12.25 -17.45 -1.54
C ARG A 178 -10.75 -17.72 -1.37
N VAL A 179 -9.96 -16.75 -0.89
CA VAL A 179 -8.53 -16.97 -0.63
C VAL A 179 -8.33 -17.91 0.56
N ARG A 180 -9.02 -17.67 1.68
CA ARG A 180 -8.87 -18.45 2.92
C ARG A 180 -9.39 -19.88 2.82
N TYR A 181 -10.45 -20.09 2.04
CA TYR A 181 -11.16 -21.37 1.92
C TYR A 181 -11.19 -21.91 0.49
N CYS A 182 -10.27 -21.48 -0.39
CA CYS A 182 -10.12 -22.14 -1.70
C CYS A 182 -9.84 -23.63 -1.50
N ASP A 183 -10.11 -24.45 -2.51
CA ASP A 183 -9.65 -25.84 -2.45
C ASP A 183 -8.11 -25.92 -2.49
N VAL A 184 -7.59 -27.12 -2.26
CA VAL A 184 -6.17 -27.39 -2.20
C VAL A 184 -5.47 -27.07 -3.51
N HIS A 185 -6.10 -27.39 -4.65
CA HIS A 185 -5.51 -27.17 -5.98
C HIS A 185 -5.40 -25.68 -6.29
N ASP A 186 -6.45 -24.92 -6.00
CA ASP A 186 -6.47 -23.47 -6.15
C ASP A 186 -5.40 -22.82 -5.25
N PHE A 187 -5.22 -23.29 -4.02
CA PHE A 187 -4.14 -22.78 -3.15
C PHE A 187 -2.75 -23.10 -3.66
N LEU A 188 -2.48 -24.34 -4.07
CA LEU A 188 -1.17 -24.72 -4.61
C LEU A 188 -0.84 -23.93 -5.89
N TRP A 189 -1.84 -23.62 -6.70
CA TRP A 189 -1.67 -22.81 -7.91
C TRP A 189 -1.46 -21.33 -7.59
N LEU A 190 -2.26 -20.78 -6.67
CA LEU A 190 -2.14 -19.40 -6.20
C LEU A 190 -0.80 -19.17 -5.51
N THR A 191 -0.31 -20.09 -4.69
CA THR A 191 1.03 -20.04 -4.06
C THR A 191 2.17 -20.32 -5.05
N GLY A 192 1.85 -20.93 -6.19
CA GLY A 192 2.84 -21.27 -7.21
C GLY A 192 3.67 -22.50 -6.98
N VAL A 193 3.29 -23.30 -6.00
CA VAL A 193 3.77 -24.68 -5.85
C VAL A 193 3.49 -25.49 -7.12
N VAL A 194 2.36 -25.23 -7.79
CA VAL A 194 2.06 -25.80 -9.10
C VAL A 194 1.89 -24.72 -10.17
N ARG A 195 2.41 -24.99 -11.38
CA ARG A 195 2.26 -24.09 -12.53
C ARG A 195 0.84 -24.08 -13.08
N GLU A 196 0.18 -25.22 -13.06
CA GLU A 196 -1.16 -25.39 -13.60
C GLU A 196 -2.19 -25.51 -12.49
N ARG A 197 -3.33 -24.87 -12.69
CA ARG A 197 -4.45 -24.89 -11.74
C ARG A 197 -5.01 -26.29 -11.47
N ARG A 198 -4.73 -27.24 -12.35
CA ARG A 198 -5.12 -28.65 -12.22
C ARG A 198 -3.90 -29.55 -12.43
N ALA A 199 -2.98 -29.53 -11.46
CA ALA A 199 -1.90 -30.50 -11.42
C ALA A 199 -2.42 -31.88 -11.03
N THR A 200 -2.03 -32.91 -11.78
CA THR A 200 -2.25 -34.32 -11.44
C THR A 200 -0.97 -34.90 -10.85
N CYS A 201 -1.08 -35.68 -9.77
CA CYS A 201 0.05 -36.42 -9.25
C CYS A 201 0.45 -37.51 -10.25
N LEU A 202 1.75 -37.58 -10.54
CA LEU A 202 2.29 -38.49 -11.56
C LEU A 202 2.36 -39.96 -11.10
N ASP A 203 2.23 -40.23 -9.80
CA ASP A 203 2.36 -41.59 -9.27
C ASP A 203 1.54 -41.81 -7.98
N PRO A 204 0.30 -42.32 -8.09
CA PRO A 204 -0.53 -42.66 -6.94
C PRO A 204 -0.11 -43.96 -6.22
N GLU A 205 0.87 -44.71 -6.76
CA GLU A 205 1.40 -45.93 -6.14
C GLU A 205 2.71 -45.70 -5.37
N ALA A 206 3.28 -44.50 -5.46
CA ALA A 206 4.44 -44.12 -4.67
C ALA A 206 4.08 -44.16 -3.17
N GLN A 207 4.82 -44.97 -2.40
CA GLN A 207 4.64 -45.10 -0.94
C GLN A 207 4.95 -43.77 -0.24
N GLY A 208 3.95 -42.90 -0.12
CA GLY A 208 4.04 -41.61 0.53
C GLY A 208 2.66 -41.00 0.73
N LEU A 209 2.49 -40.20 1.79
CA LEU A 209 1.26 -39.44 2.00
C LEU A 209 1.25 -38.27 1.01
N HIS A 210 0.31 -38.24 0.06
CA HIS A 210 0.22 -37.09 -0.84
C HIS A 210 -0.41 -35.91 -0.10
N ILE A 211 0.06 -34.71 -0.39
CA ILE A 211 -0.50 -33.49 0.21
C ILE A 211 -1.98 -33.32 -0.15
N LEU A 212 -2.39 -33.81 -1.32
CA LEU A 212 -3.78 -33.84 -1.78
C LEU A 212 -4.68 -34.79 -0.97
N ASP A 213 -4.10 -35.77 -0.29
CA ASP A 213 -4.82 -36.76 0.52
C ASP A 213 -5.04 -36.29 1.97
N LEU A 214 -4.49 -35.13 2.33
CA LEU A 214 -4.68 -34.57 3.66
C LEU A 214 -6.16 -34.20 3.88
N PRO A 215 -6.75 -34.55 5.04
CA PRO A 215 -8.07 -34.08 5.43
C PRO A 215 -8.16 -32.54 5.45
N LEU A 216 -9.36 -32.02 5.26
CA LEU A 216 -9.63 -30.57 5.27
C LEU A 216 -9.13 -29.88 6.56
N GLU A 217 -9.22 -30.57 7.70
CA GLU A 217 -8.73 -30.11 9.00
C GLU A 217 -7.22 -29.86 8.99
N CYS A 218 -6.45 -30.81 8.44
CA CYS A 218 -5.00 -30.69 8.31
C CYS A 218 -4.62 -29.54 7.36
N TRP A 219 -5.38 -29.38 6.27
CA TRP A 219 -5.22 -28.25 5.36
C TRP A 219 -5.51 -26.91 6.01
N SER A 220 -6.51 -26.85 6.87
CA SER A 220 -6.84 -25.64 7.62
C SER A 220 -5.67 -25.25 8.54
N CYS A 221 -5.08 -26.22 9.24
CA CYS A 221 -3.86 -25.98 10.03
C CYS A 221 -2.69 -25.50 9.16
N ILE A 222 -2.42 -26.12 8.00
CA ILE A 222 -1.32 -25.68 7.12
C ILE A 222 -1.50 -24.23 6.68
N ARG A 223 -2.73 -23.80 6.37
CA ARG A 223 -3.02 -22.42 5.96
C ARG A 223 -2.88 -21.39 7.06
N GLU A 224 -2.96 -21.78 8.32
CA GLU A 224 -2.65 -20.86 9.42
C GLU A 224 -1.16 -20.48 9.46
N TYR A 225 -0.28 -21.35 8.92
CA TYR A 225 1.17 -21.17 8.94
C TYR A 225 1.76 -20.77 7.59
N VAL A 226 1.05 -20.98 6.47
CA VAL A 226 1.54 -20.70 5.12
C VAL A 226 0.66 -19.63 4.47
N LYS A 227 1.17 -18.40 4.42
CA LYS A 227 0.55 -17.31 3.66
C LYS A 227 0.96 -17.39 2.20
N ILE A 228 0.10 -16.90 1.30
CA ILE A 228 0.43 -16.81 -0.13
C ILE A 228 1.66 -15.92 -0.34
N ALA A 229 1.81 -14.87 0.48
CA ALA A 229 2.97 -14.00 0.45
C ALA A 229 4.30 -14.65 0.90
N ASP A 230 4.24 -15.74 1.68
CA ASP A 230 5.44 -16.36 2.29
C ASP A 230 6.14 -17.38 1.36
N VAL A 231 5.48 -17.81 0.30
CA VAL A 231 6.01 -18.83 -0.62
C VAL A 231 6.93 -18.16 -1.64
N ALA A 232 8.24 -18.42 -1.52
CA ALA A 232 9.26 -17.83 -2.37
C ALA A 232 9.12 -18.24 -3.85
N TRP A 233 9.40 -17.29 -4.72
CA TRP A 233 9.29 -17.41 -6.17
C TRP A 233 10.55 -18.09 -6.71
N GLY A 234 10.38 -19.22 -7.40
CA GLY A 234 11.42 -19.94 -8.15
C GLY A 234 11.25 -19.78 -9.65
#